data_AF-A0A817F6C4-F1
#
_entry.id   AF-A0A817F6C4-F1
#
_cell.length_a   1.000
_cell.length_b   1.000
_cell.length_c   1.000
_cell.angle_alpha   90.00
_cell.angle_beta   90.00
_cell.angle_gamma   90.00
#
_symmetry.space_group_name_H-M   'P 1'
#
loop_
_entity.id
_entity.type
_entity.pdbx_description
1 polymer ?
#
loop_
_entity_poly.entity_id
_entity_poly.type
_entity_poly.pdbx_seq_one_letter_code
_entity_poly.pdbx_strand_id
1 'polypeptide(L)'
;MGFNYKEKKYRDLKPENILIAENGYLKVTDFGFAKHVNGRTYTLCGTPDYLPPEIIKHKGYGKSVDWWTFAVLCFEMAAGQPPFSGKDHIQLYEAIVNQRYTCPSSFSVELTDLIKKILVIDVTTRLGCLANGNKDIQNHPFFDSINFIKIYQQSENPNSIPYKPTKKDPLDPSSLSQVEEPIRVSRHNLHEEEFRMF
;
A
#
# COMPACT_ATOMS: atom_id res chain seq x y z
N MET A 1 -20.04 -16.53 -11.72
CA MET A 1 -19.39 -15.26 -12.08
C MET A 1 -17.98 -15.27 -11.49
N GLY A 2 -16.95 -15.39 -12.32
CA GLY A 2 -15.57 -15.40 -11.84
C GLY A 2 -15.13 -14.00 -11.39
N PHE A 3 -14.75 -13.84 -10.13
CA PHE A 3 -14.19 -12.60 -9.60
C PHE A 3 -12.82 -12.32 -10.25
N ASN A 4 -12.73 -11.31 -11.12
CA ASN A 4 -11.46 -10.92 -11.73
C ASN A 4 -10.69 -9.95 -10.82
N TYR A 5 -9.92 -10.49 -9.88
CA TYR A 5 -9.07 -9.71 -8.98
C TYR A 5 -8.08 -8.78 -9.71
N LYS A 6 -7.78 -9.02 -11.00
CA LYS A 6 -6.91 -8.16 -11.82
C LYS A 6 -7.50 -6.77 -12.04
N GLU A 7 -8.82 -6.61 -11.85
CA GLU A 7 -9.54 -5.38 -12.15
C GLU A 7 -9.70 -4.45 -10.93
N LYS A 8 -9.45 -4.92 -9.70
CA LYS A 8 -9.53 -4.09 -8.48
C LYS A 8 -8.18 -3.46 -8.10
N LYS A 9 -8.17 -2.17 -7.83
CA LYS A 9 -6.97 -1.37 -7.45
C LYS A 9 -7.22 -0.79 -6.07
N TYR A 10 -6.24 -0.85 -5.18
CA TYR A 10 -6.39 -0.37 -3.80
C TYR A 10 -6.11 1.14 -3.69
N ARG A 11 -5.00 1.60 -4.26
CA ARG A 11 -4.64 3.02 -4.43
C ARG A 11 -4.39 3.84 -3.16
N ASP A 12 -4.34 3.23 -1.98
CA ASP A 12 -4.01 3.91 -0.70
C ASP A 12 -3.21 3.05 0.28
N LEU A 13 -2.25 2.26 -0.22
CA LEU A 13 -1.42 1.42 0.64
C LEU A 13 -0.44 2.27 1.45
N LYS A 14 -0.60 2.26 2.77
CA LYS A 14 0.21 2.99 3.75
C LYS A 14 0.08 2.34 5.14
N PRO A 15 1.01 2.56 6.08
CA PRO A 15 0.99 1.95 7.41
C PRO A 15 -0.32 2.17 8.16
N GLU A 16 -0.91 3.36 8.05
CA GLU A 16 -2.17 3.73 8.71
C GLU A 16 -3.36 2.86 8.28
N ASN A 17 -3.28 2.29 7.07
CA ASN A 17 -4.32 1.44 6.51
C ASN A 17 -4.03 -0.07 6.67
N ILE A 18 -3.02 -0.44 7.47
CA ILE A 18 -2.65 -1.83 7.74
C ILE A 18 -2.77 -2.09 9.24
N LEU A 19 -3.79 -2.87 9.61
CA LEU A 19 -4.03 -3.30 10.99
C LEU A 19 -3.36 -4.65 11.25
N ILE A 20 -2.91 -4.87 12.48
CA ILE A 20 -2.35 -6.17 12.91
C ILE A 20 -3.44 -6.92 13.67
N ALA A 21 -3.83 -8.10 13.17
CA ALA A 21 -4.79 -8.97 13.83
C ALA A 21 -4.18 -9.65 15.06
N GLU A 22 -5.03 -10.22 15.93
CA GLU A 22 -4.61 -10.93 17.14
C GLU A 22 -3.60 -12.07 16.87
N ASN A 23 -3.71 -12.71 15.69
CA ASN A 23 -2.80 -13.76 15.28
C ASN A 23 -1.49 -13.24 14.67
N GLY A 24 -1.29 -11.92 14.59
CA GLY A 24 -0.11 -11.26 14.05
C GLY A 24 -0.14 -11.04 12.53
N TYR A 25 -1.22 -11.44 11.83
CA TYR A 25 -1.35 -11.21 10.39
C TYR A 25 -1.94 -9.84 10.09
N LEU A 26 -1.60 -9.31 8.92
CA LEU A 26 -2.04 -7.99 8.48
C LEU A 26 -3.47 -8.03 7.91
N LYS A 27 -4.25 -7.01 8.22
CA LYS A 27 -5.57 -6.72 7.65
C LYS A 27 -5.53 -5.32 7.03
N VAL A 28 -5.76 -5.26 5.73
CA VAL A 28 -5.90 -3.98 5.01
C VAL A 28 -7.28 -3.40 5.30
N THR A 29 -7.33 -2.12 5.68
CA THR A 29 -8.58 -1.37 5.92
C THR A 29 -8.75 -0.26 4.89
N ASP A 30 -9.71 0.64 5.06
CA ASP A 30 -9.97 1.83 4.24
C ASP A 30 -9.93 1.60 2.72
N PHE A 31 -11.10 1.23 2.18
CA PHE A 31 -11.29 1.02 0.74
C PHE A 31 -11.85 2.26 0.05
N GLY A 32 -11.76 3.45 0.66
CA GLY A 32 -12.32 4.70 0.12
C GLY A 32 -11.78 5.07 -1.27
N PHE A 33 -10.53 4.70 -1.56
CA PHE A 33 -9.93 4.84 -2.89
C PHE A 33 -9.91 3.54 -3.70
N ALA A 34 -10.45 2.43 -3.20
CA ALA A 34 -10.50 1.21 -3.99
C ALA A 34 -11.42 1.39 -5.21
N LYS A 35 -11.01 0.89 -6.38
CA LYS A 35 -11.81 1.03 -7.61
C LYS A 35 -11.67 -0.17 -8.54
N HIS A 36 -12.78 -0.57 -9.13
CA HIS A 36 -12.79 -1.48 -10.27
C HIS A 36 -12.39 -0.71 -11.54
N VAL A 37 -11.27 -1.07 -12.15
CA VAL A 37 -10.68 -0.39 -13.29
C VAL A 37 -10.35 -1.42 -14.38
N ASN A 38 -11.09 -1.34 -15.48
CA ASN A 38 -10.80 -2.07 -16.71
C ASN A 38 -9.84 -1.22 -17.55
N GLY A 39 -8.56 -1.54 -17.50
CA GLY A 39 -7.51 -0.75 -18.16
C GLY A 39 -6.97 0.38 -17.28
N ARG A 40 -7.31 1.64 -17.61
CA ARG A 40 -6.72 2.84 -17.00
C ARG A 40 -7.75 3.71 -16.28
N THR A 41 -7.31 4.41 -15.23
CA THR A 41 -8.06 5.48 -14.54
C THR A 41 -7.17 6.73 -14.42
N TYR A 42 -7.77 7.88 -14.12
CA TYR A 42 -7.11 9.19 -14.14
C TYR A 42 -7.28 10.00 -12.86
N THR A 43 -8.08 9.51 -11.90
CA THR A 43 -8.32 10.18 -10.62
C THR A 43 -7.02 10.34 -9.84
N LEU A 44 -6.67 11.57 -9.45
CA LEU A 44 -5.58 11.82 -8.51
C LEU A 44 -6.10 11.55 -7.09
N CYS A 45 -5.56 10.51 -6.45
CA CYS A 45 -5.91 10.10 -5.08
C CYS A 45 -4.73 9.34 -4.45
N GLY A 46 -4.74 9.23 -3.13
CA GLY A 46 -3.71 8.60 -2.31
C GLY A 46 -2.93 9.61 -1.47
N THR A 47 -2.09 9.11 -0.56
CA THR A 47 -1.21 9.94 0.27
C THR A 47 -0.01 10.48 -0.54
N PRO A 48 0.37 11.78 -0.42
CA PRO A 48 1.43 12.40 -1.21
C PRO A 48 2.75 11.62 -1.29
N ASP A 49 3.27 11.12 -0.16
CA ASP A 49 4.57 10.42 -0.09
C ASP A 49 4.55 9.03 -0.75
N TYR A 50 3.35 8.53 -1.05
CA TYR A 50 3.08 7.23 -1.67
C TYR A 50 2.74 7.35 -3.15
N LEU A 51 2.58 8.57 -3.68
CA LEU A 51 2.14 8.76 -5.06
C LEU A 51 3.23 8.31 -6.07
N PRO A 52 2.88 7.50 -7.07
CA PRO A 52 3.77 7.16 -8.17
C PRO A 52 3.89 8.31 -9.18
N PRO A 53 5.00 8.35 -9.94
CA PRO A 53 5.28 9.43 -10.89
C PRO A 53 4.23 9.53 -12.01
N GLU A 54 3.60 8.43 -12.42
CA GLU A 54 2.54 8.47 -13.43
C GLU A 54 1.25 9.17 -12.95
N ILE A 55 0.92 9.11 -11.66
CA ILE A 55 -0.23 9.84 -11.08
C ILE A 55 0.09 11.33 -11.01
N ILE A 56 1.28 11.68 -10.52
CA ILE A 56 1.76 13.07 -10.43
C ILE A 56 1.79 13.74 -11.82
N LYS A 57 2.16 12.98 -12.85
CA LYS A 57 2.18 13.44 -14.26
C LYS A 57 0.82 13.39 -14.95
N HIS A 58 -0.28 13.15 -14.22
CA HIS A 58 -1.64 13.03 -14.75
C HIS A 58 -1.79 12.01 -15.89
N LYS A 59 -1.00 10.93 -15.89
CA LYS A 59 -1.10 9.87 -16.88
C LYS A 59 -2.13 8.83 -16.45
N GLY A 60 -2.82 8.24 -17.43
CA GLY A 60 -3.71 7.12 -17.16
C GLY A 60 -2.95 5.93 -16.60
N TYR A 61 -3.35 5.44 -15.43
CA TYR A 61 -2.63 4.43 -14.68
C TYR A 61 -3.50 3.17 -14.43
N GLY A 62 -2.83 2.04 -14.18
CA GLY A 62 -3.46 0.75 -13.91
C GLY A 62 -2.94 0.15 -12.61
N LYS A 63 -2.75 -1.18 -12.57
CA LYS A 63 -2.22 -1.91 -11.40
C LYS A 63 -0.79 -1.54 -10.98
N SER A 64 -0.07 -0.77 -11.81
CA SER A 64 1.34 -0.40 -11.58
C SER A 64 1.54 0.44 -10.32
N VAL A 65 0.50 1.18 -9.93
CA VAL A 65 0.54 2.11 -8.80
C VAL A 65 0.60 1.36 -7.48
N ASP A 66 -0.11 0.24 -7.35
CA ASP A 66 -0.11 -0.58 -6.13
C ASP A 66 1.28 -1.21 -5.88
N TRP A 67 2.03 -1.54 -6.94
CA TRP A 67 3.41 -2.00 -6.80
C TRP A 67 4.37 -0.90 -6.35
N TRP A 68 4.20 0.32 -6.88
CA TRP A 68 4.98 1.46 -6.41
C TRP A 68 4.75 1.70 -4.91
N THR A 69 3.48 1.76 -4.49
CA THR A 69 3.13 1.96 -3.07
C THR A 69 3.63 0.83 -2.19
N PHE A 70 3.67 -0.41 -2.70
CA PHE A 70 4.27 -1.54 -1.99
C PHE A 70 5.76 -1.34 -1.70
N ALA A 71 6.54 -0.85 -2.68
CA ALA A 71 7.96 -0.60 -2.46
C ALA A 71 8.21 0.62 -1.56
N VAL A 72 7.37 1.65 -1.63
CA VAL A 72 7.39 2.77 -0.67
C VAL A 72 7.17 2.25 0.75
N LEU A 73 6.15 1.39 0.95
CA LEU A 73 5.86 0.76 2.25
C LEU A 73 7.04 -0.10 2.74
N CYS A 74 7.63 -0.95 1.88
CA CYS A 74 8.80 -1.76 2.24
C CYS A 74 9.99 -0.89 2.66
N PHE A 75 10.23 0.21 1.95
CA PHE A 75 11.26 1.17 2.31
C PHE A 75 10.97 1.78 3.68
N GLU A 76 9.75 2.28 3.90
CA GLU A 76 9.36 2.94 5.15
C GLU A 76 9.43 1.99 6.34
N MET A 77 8.97 0.75 6.22
CA MET A 77 9.07 -0.25 7.28
C MET A 77 10.54 -0.53 7.67
N ALA A 78 11.47 -0.46 6.72
CA ALA A 78 12.88 -0.74 6.96
C ALA A 78 13.69 0.50 7.42
N ALA A 79 13.30 1.71 6.99
CA ALA A 79 14.00 2.96 7.27
C ALA A 79 13.35 3.80 8.38
N GLY A 80 12.09 3.54 8.72
CA GLY A 80 11.25 4.37 9.61
C GLY A 80 10.70 5.64 8.96
N GLN A 81 10.95 5.86 7.67
CA GLN A 81 10.48 7.02 6.90
C GLN A 81 10.39 6.68 5.40
N PRO A 82 9.51 7.34 4.61
CA PRO A 82 9.39 7.08 3.18
C PRO A 82 10.67 7.45 2.39
N PRO A 83 10.86 6.90 1.18
CA PRO A 83 12.06 7.13 0.36
C PRO A 83 12.18 8.56 -0.17
N PHE A 84 11.05 9.21 -0.44
CA PHE A 84 11.00 10.56 -0.99
C PHE A 84 10.59 11.54 0.10
N SER A 85 11.21 12.72 0.11
CA SER A 85 10.87 13.81 1.00
C SER A 85 11.09 15.16 0.32
N GLY A 86 10.41 16.18 0.83
CA GLY A 86 10.53 17.56 0.38
C GLY A 86 10.04 18.51 1.47
N LYS A 87 10.46 19.78 1.43
CA LYS A 87 9.95 20.79 2.38
C LYS A 87 8.47 21.14 2.15
N ASP A 88 7.99 20.86 0.94
CA ASP A 88 6.63 21.05 0.49
C ASP A 88 6.29 19.98 -0.56
N HIS A 89 5.02 19.92 -0.97
CA HIS A 89 4.56 18.94 -1.96
C HIS A 89 5.23 19.10 -3.33
N ILE A 90 5.63 20.32 -3.72
CA ILE A 90 6.29 20.55 -5.02
C ILE A 90 7.65 19.86 -5.01
N GLN A 91 8.46 20.09 -3.98
CA GLN A 91 9.77 19.47 -3.83
C GLN A 91 9.69 17.95 -3.67
N LEU A 92 8.68 17.45 -2.95
CA LEU A 92 8.39 16.02 -2.85
C LEU A 92 8.10 15.42 -4.22
N TYR A 93 7.20 16.03 -4.99
CA TYR A 93 6.82 15.55 -6.32
C TYR A 93 8.01 15.62 -7.29
N GLU A 94 8.85 16.65 -7.20
CA GLU A 94 10.11 16.72 -7.93
C GLU A 94 11.07 15.60 -7.54
N ALA A 95 11.15 15.23 -6.26
CA ALA A 95 11.96 14.10 -5.81
C ALA A 95 11.44 12.78 -6.39
N ILE A 96 10.13 12.55 -6.35
CA ILE A 96 9.48 11.36 -6.91
C ILE A 96 9.71 11.25 -8.42
N VAL A 97 9.42 12.33 -9.16
CA VAL A 97 9.50 12.35 -10.64
C VAL A 97 10.93 12.15 -11.14
N ASN A 98 11.91 12.62 -10.39
CA ASN A 98 13.34 12.48 -10.71
C ASN A 98 14.01 11.30 -10.00
N GLN A 99 13.23 10.44 -9.32
CA GLN A 99 13.72 9.26 -8.60
C GLN A 99 14.85 9.58 -7.60
N ARG A 100 14.76 10.73 -6.91
CA ARG A 100 15.76 11.20 -5.95
C ARG A 100 15.51 10.62 -4.56
N TYR A 101 16.12 9.48 -4.29
CA TYR A 101 16.20 8.86 -2.97
C TYR A 101 17.49 8.04 -2.84
N THR A 102 17.87 7.69 -1.60
CA THR A 102 18.99 6.79 -1.33
C THR A 102 18.56 5.69 -0.37
N CYS A 103 18.93 4.44 -0.65
CA CYS A 103 18.73 3.36 0.30
C CYS A 103 19.75 3.48 1.43
N PRO A 104 19.35 3.38 2.71
CA PRO A 104 20.26 3.31 3.84
C PRO A 104 21.26 2.16 3.73
N SER A 105 22.47 2.34 4.25
CA SER A 105 23.49 1.27 4.27
C SER A 105 23.13 0.08 5.15
N SER A 106 22.11 0.22 6.02
CA SER A 106 21.55 -0.87 6.83
C SER A 106 20.67 -1.82 6.03
N PHE A 107 20.26 -1.45 4.81
CA PHE A 107 19.43 -2.33 3.99
C PHE A 107 20.25 -3.51 3.48
N SER A 108 19.62 -4.69 3.42
CA SER A 108 20.23 -5.83 2.74
C SER A 108 20.39 -5.53 1.24
N VAL A 109 21.30 -6.27 0.59
CA VAL A 109 21.52 -6.15 -0.85
C VAL A 109 20.25 -6.50 -1.62
N GLU A 110 19.54 -7.53 -1.16
CA GLU A 110 18.30 -8.03 -1.76
C GLU A 110 17.15 -7.03 -1.62
N LEU A 111 17.03 -6.37 -0.45
CA LEU A 111 16.02 -5.32 -0.25
C LEU A 111 16.29 -4.11 -1.14
N THR A 112 17.57 -3.70 -1.21
CA THR A 112 17.99 -2.57 -2.06
C THR A 112 17.70 -2.86 -3.52
N ASP A 113 18.00 -4.07 -4.00
CA ASP A 113 17.73 -4.51 -5.37
C ASP A 113 16.22 -4.55 -5.67
N LEU A 114 15.41 -5.11 -4.75
CA LEU A 114 13.96 -5.15 -4.89
C LEU A 114 13.36 -3.74 -5.03
N ILE A 115 13.71 -2.84 -4.11
CA ILE A 115 13.21 -1.46 -4.09
C ILE A 115 13.59 -0.75 -5.39
N LYS A 116 14.84 -0.87 -5.84
CA LYS A 116 15.30 -0.23 -7.08
C LYS A 116 14.61 -0.77 -8.33
N LYS A 117 14.25 -2.05 -8.38
CA LYS A 117 13.50 -2.67 -9.48
C LYS A 117 12.02 -2.31 -9.51
N ILE A 118 11.44 -1.91 -8.37
CA ILE A 118 10.03 -1.49 -8.29
C ILE A 118 9.87 0.03 -8.39
N LEU A 119 10.70 0.82 -7.71
CA LEU A 119 10.63 2.29 -7.71
C LEU A 119 11.23 2.93 -8.98
N VAL A 120 10.92 2.39 -10.15
CA VAL A 120 11.32 2.92 -11.46
C VAL A 120 10.24 3.81 -12.06
N ILE A 121 10.68 4.85 -12.77
CA ILE A 121 9.79 5.81 -13.45
C ILE A 121 9.06 5.16 -14.63
N ASP A 122 9.76 4.31 -15.39
CA ASP A 122 9.17 3.60 -16.52
C ASP A 122 8.38 2.38 -16.04
N VAL A 123 7.05 2.48 -16.10
CA VAL A 123 6.12 1.42 -15.72
C VAL A 123 6.37 0.12 -16.49
N THR A 124 6.91 0.18 -17.70
CA THR A 124 7.15 -1.02 -18.53
C THR A 124 8.32 -1.87 -18.03
N THR A 125 9.22 -1.28 -17.24
CA THR A 125 10.37 -1.97 -16.61
C THR A 125 10.15 -2.21 -15.12
N ARG A 126 9.03 -1.74 -14.56
CA ARG A 126 8.67 -1.91 -13.16
C ARG A 126 8.40 -3.38 -12.83
N LEU A 127 9.11 -3.92 -11.86
CA LEU A 127 8.84 -5.26 -11.33
C LEU A 127 7.38 -5.35 -10.83
N GLY A 128 6.68 -6.45 -11.14
CA GLY A 128 5.23 -6.57 -10.96
C GLY A 128 4.39 -6.17 -12.17
N CYS A 129 4.97 -5.41 -13.11
CA CYS A 129 4.34 -5.00 -14.38
C CYS A 129 4.90 -5.73 -15.60
N LEU A 130 5.94 -6.54 -15.44
CA LEU A 130 6.53 -7.36 -16.51
C LEU A 130 5.63 -8.55 -16.89
N ALA A 131 6.12 -9.37 -17.82
CA ALA A 131 5.37 -10.49 -18.38
C ALA A 131 4.86 -11.50 -17.33
N ASN A 132 5.62 -11.78 -16.26
CA ASN A 132 5.18 -12.71 -15.21
C ASN A 132 4.37 -12.02 -14.09
N GLY A 133 4.22 -10.69 -14.15
CA GLY A 133 3.42 -9.92 -13.22
C GLY A 133 3.89 -10.05 -11.77
N ASN A 134 2.97 -10.42 -10.86
CA ASN A 134 3.29 -10.56 -9.43
C ASN A 134 4.32 -11.67 -9.15
N LYS A 135 4.49 -12.65 -10.05
CA LYS A 135 5.48 -13.72 -9.87
C LYS A 135 6.91 -13.19 -9.91
N ASP A 136 7.17 -12.12 -10.66
CA ASP A 136 8.51 -11.50 -10.70
C ASP A 136 8.91 -10.93 -9.33
N ILE A 137 7.93 -10.52 -8.51
CA ILE A 137 8.15 -10.07 -7.13
C ILE A 137 8.27 -11.27 -6.20
N GLN A 138 7.36 -12.25 -6.30
CA GLN A 138 7.38 -13.43 -5.43
C GLN A 138 8.66 -14.26 -5.57
N ASN A 139 9.24 -14.30 -6.76
CA ASN A 139 10.47 -15.04 -7.05
C ASN A 139 11.75 -14.19 -6.86
N HIS A 140 11.63 -12.97 -6.34
CA HIS A 140 12.79 -12.12 -6.09
C HIS A 140 13.60 -12.68 -4.90
N PRO A 141 14.95 -12.65 -4.92
CA PRO A 141 15.79 -13.21 -3.85
C PRO A 141 15.44 -12.73 -2.43
N PHE A 142 14.93 -11.51 -2.31
CA PHE A 142 14.43 -10.95 -1.05
C PHE A 142 13.34 -11.82 -0.38
N PHE A 143 12.58 -12.59 -1.16
CA PHE A 143 11.51 -13.45 -0.70
C PHE A 143 11.85 -14.96 -0.75
N ASP A 144 13.11 -15.35 -0.97
CA ASP A 144 13.51 -16.76 -1.11
C ASP A 144 13.16 -17.62 0.12
N SER A 145 13.16 -17.02 1.31
CA SER A 145 12.80 -17.70 2.57
C SER A 145 11.29 -17.78 2.82
N ILE A 146 10.46 -17.14 1.98
CA ILE A 146 9.03 -16.99 2.21
C ILE A 146 8.24 -18.08 1.52
N ASN A 147 7.46 -18.83 2.31
CA ASN A 147 6.45 -19.74 1.77
C ASN A 147 5.11 -19.01 1.62
N PHE A 148 4.84 -18.47 0.44
CA PHE A 148 3.61 -17.74 0.16
C PHE A 148 2.32 -18.55 0.39
N ILE A 149 2.36 -19.88 0.24
CA ILE A 149 1.20 -20.75 0.49
C ILE A 149 0.88 -20.77 1.99
N LYS A 150 1.89 -20.93 2.85
CA LYS A 150 1.70 -20.90 4.31
C LYS A 150 1.25 -19.53 4.80
N ILE A 151 1.79 -18.45 4.25
CA ILE A 151 1.34 -17.09 4.56
C ILE A 151 -0.13 -16.91 4.20
N TYR A 152 -0.55 -17.35 3.00
CA TYR A 152 -1.94 -17.29 2.57
C TYR A 152 -2.88 -18.10 3.46
N GLN A 153 -2.45 -19.30 3.87
CA GLN A 153 -3.20 -20.19 4.76
C GLN A 153 -3.13 -19.76 6.24
N GLN A 154 -2.38 -18.71 6.55
CA GLN A 154 -2.07 -18.27 7.91
C GLN A 154 -1.51 -19.39 8.81
N SER A 155 -0.75 -20.30 8.21
CA SER A 155 -0.25 -21.54 8.83
C SER A 155 1.27 -21.51 9.07
N GLU A 156 1.88 -20.32 9.09
CA GLU A 156 3.27 -20.18 9.49
C GLU A 156 3.49 -20.59 10.95
N ASN A 157 4.73 -20.95 11.26
CA ASN A 157 5.10 -21.28 12.62
C ASN A 157 4.78 -20.09 13.55
N PRO A 158 4.01 -20.28 14.65
CA PRO A 158 3.71 -19.19 15.57
C PRO A 158 4.92 -18.43 16.11
N ASN A 159 6.10 -19.06 16.14
CA ASN A 159 7.37 -18.49 16.58
C ASN A 159 8.10 -17.66 15.50
N SER A 160 7.72 -17.79 14.23
CA SER A 160 8.26 -16.94 13.14
C SER A 160 7.47 -15.63 12.97
N ILE A 161 6.36 -15.46 13.70
CA ILE A 161 5.55 -14.25 13.66
C ILE A 161 6.27 -13.16 14.47
N PRO A 162 6.69 -12.06 13.84
CA PRO A 162 7.60 -11.08 14.47
C PRO A 162 6.93 -10.29 15.59
N TYR A 163 5.62 -10.12 15.51
CA TYR A 163 4.84 -9.40 16.51
C TYR A 163 3.43 -9.99 16.60
N LYS A 164 2.98 -10.20 17.85
CA LYS A 164 1.58 -10.49 18.16
C LYS A 164 1.11 -9.47 19.18
N PRO A 165 0.01 -8.76 18.92
CA PRO A 165 -0.59 -7.90 19.92
C PRO A 165 -0.87 -8.70 21.19
N THR A 166 -0.54 -8.13 22.35
CA THR A 166 -0.97 -8.72 23.62
C THR A 166 -2.50 -8.66 23.67
N LYS A 167 -3.14 -9.78 24.06
CA LYS A 167 -4.60 -9.82 24.28
C LYS A 167 -4.97 -8.80 25.36
N LYS A 168 -5.36 -7.61 24.94
CA LYS A 168 -6.23 -6.74 25.72
C LYS A 168 -7.65 -6.97 25.24
N ASP A 169 -8.61 -6.52 26.03
CA ASP A 169 -10.05 -6.56 25.69
C ASP A 169 -10.24 -6.21 24.19
N PRO A 170 -11.01 -6.99 23.40
CA PRO A 170 -11.29 -6.68 21.99
C PRO A 170 -11.83 -5.26 21.75
N LEU A 171 -12.36 -4.63 22.79
CA LEU A 171 -12.87 -3.25 22.79
C LEU A 171 -11.86 -2.25 23.36
N ASP A 172 -10.65 -2.66 23.76
CA ASP A 172 -9.65 -1.77 24.32
C ASP A 172 -9.15 -0.77 23.27
N PRO A 173 -9.49 0.53 23.39
CA PRO A 173 -9.05 1.53 22.45
C PRO A 173 -7.62 2.01 22.74
N SER A 174 -6.89 1.42 23.70
CA SER A 174 -5.57 1.93 24.14
C SER A 174 -4.50 1.95 23.04
N SER A 175 -4.71 1.24 21.93
CA SER A 175 -3.86 1.27 20.74
C SER A 175 -4.27 2.34 19.71
N LEU A 176 -5.38 3.04 19.92
CA LEU A 176 -5.97 4.04 19.05
C LEU A 176 -5.91 5.42 19.71
N SER A 177 -5.84 6.48 18.91
CA SER A 177 -6.09 7.83 19.40
C SER A 177 -7.58 8.02 19.71
N GLN A 178 -7.88 8.60 20.87
CA GLN A 178 -9.27 8.94 21.23
C GLN A 178 -9.69 10.23 20.54
N VAL A 179 -10.81 10.18 19.81
CA VAL A 179 -11.48 11.35 19.22
C VAL A 179 -12.94 11.31 19.70
N GLU A 180 -13.35 12.29 20.50
CA GLU A 180 -14.74 12.42 20.95
C GLU A 180 -15.46 13.48 20.12
N GLU A 181 -16.13 13.04 19.05
CA GLU A 181 -17.09 13.87 18.33
C GLU A 181 -18.49 13.21 18.38
N PRO A 182 -19.53 13.92 18.84
CA PRO A 182 -20.87 13.36 18.88
C PRO A 182 -21.41 13.18 17.45
N ILE A 183 -21.89 11.97 17.13
CA ILE A 183 -22.58 11.71 15.88
C ILE A 183 -23.88 12.52 15.85
N ARG A 184 -23.96 13.50 14.94
CA ARG A 184 -25.16 14.32 14.74
C ARG A 184 -26.00 13.74 13.61
N VAL A 185 -27.19 13.25 13.95
CA VAL A 185 -28.14 12.75 12.96
C VAL A 185 -29.11 13.87 12.59
N SER A 186 -29.15 14.23 11.30
CA SER A 186 -30.10 15.21 10.76
C SER A 186 -31.54 14.67 10.81
N ARG A 187 -32.52 15.57 10.94
CA ARG A 187 -33.97 15.23 10.85
C ARG A 187 -34.43 14.99 9.41
N HIS A 188 -33.65 15.42 8.43
CA HIS A 188 -33.93 15.28 7.01
C HIS A 188 -32.79 14.56 6.31
N ASN A 189 -33.12 13.70 5.36
CA ASN A 189 -32.13 13.11 4.47
C ASN A 189 -31.57 14.22 3.56
N LEU A 190 -30.27 14.48 3.66
CA LEU A 190 -29.63 15.60 2.96
C LEU A 190 -29.17 15.23 1.55
N HIS A 191 -28.97 13.92 1.28
CA HIS A 191 -28.29 13.44 0.08
C HIS A 191 -28.91 12.14 -0.46
N GLU A 192 -30.25 12.07 -0.44
CA GLU A 192 -30.99 10.86 -0.85
C GLU A 192 -30.67 10.44 -2.29
N GLU A 193 -30.53 11.40 -3.20
CA GLU A 193 -30.24 11.13 -4.61
C GLU A 193 -28.79 10.64 -4.81
N GLU A 194 -27.83 11.27 -4.14
CA GLU A 194 -26.40 10.99 -4.29
C GLU A 194 -26.01 9.62 -3.71
N PHE A 195 -26.69 9.18 -2.63
CA PHE A 195 -26.43 7.91 -1.98
C PHE A 195 -27.47 6.82 -2.32
N ARG A 196 -28.34 7.05 -3.31
CA ARG A 196 -29.42 6.11 -3.69
C ARG A 196 -28.97 4.69 -4.02
N MET A 197 -27.70 4.52 -4.41
CA MET A 197 -27.11 3.25 -4.82
C MET A 197 -26.24 2.59 -3.73
N PHE A 198 -26.17 3.17 -2.53
CA PHE A 198 -25.52 2.55 -1.37
C PHE A 198 -26.41 1.53 -0.66
#